data_AF-A0A2S9QQJ2-F1
#
_entry.id   AF-A0A2S9QQJ2-F1
#
_cell.length_a   1.000
_cell.length_b   1.000
_cell.length_c   1.000
_cell.angle_alpha   90.00
_cell.angle_beta   90.00
_cell.angle_gamma   90.00
#
_symmetry.space_group_name_H-M   'P 1'
#
loop_
_entity.id
_entity.type
_entity.pdbx_description
1 polymer ?
#
loop_
_entity_poly.entity_id
_entity_poly.type
_entity_poly.pdbx_seq_one_letter_code
_entity_poly.pdbx_strand_id
1 'polypeptide(L)' 'MTQDRIEPSAEASEADVLDQLAAVVPDPEDEDRIPGTLAAAEEPVSEADWLEQQLEVPLDDEADDEDAES' A
#
# COMPACT_ATOMS: atom_id res chain seq x y z
N MET A 1 1.81 19.14 -12.43
CA MET A 1 3.03 18.38 -12.09
C MET A 1 2.74 16.91 -12.36
N THR A 2 3.59 16.21 -13.10
CA THR A 2 3.42 14.76 -13.33
C THR A 2 3.82 14.04 -12.07
N GLN A 3 2.91 13.22 -11.52
CA GLN A 3 3.21 12.33 -10.41
C GLN A 3 4.45 11.52 -10.76
N ASP A 4 5.51 11.71 -9.98
CA ASP A 4 6.73 10.93 -10.05
C ASP A 4 6.32 9.48 -9.76
N ARG A 5 6.21 8.69 -10.82
CA ARG A 5 6.08 7.24 -10.68
C ARG A 5 7.31 6.82 -9.90
N ILE A 6 7.13 6.19 -8.75
CA ILE A 6 8.21 5.47 -8.07
C ILE A 6 8.67 4.41 -9.07
N GLU A 7 9.65 4.76 -9.91
CA GLU A 7 10.33 3.80 -10.75
C GLU A 7 11.01 2.85 -9.78
N PRO A 8 10.77 1.53 -9.87
CA PRO A 8 11.52 0.59 -9.05
C PRO A 8 12.99 0.88 -9.34
N SER A 9 13.75 1.33 -8.33
CA SER A 9 15.14 1.73 -8.47
C SER A 9 15.88 0.63 -9.23
N ALA A 10 16.17 0.89 -10.52
CA ALA A 10 16.76 -0.07 -11.44
C ALA A 10 18.23 -0.40 -11.10
N GLU A 11 18.71 0.06 -9.93
CA GLU A 11 20.05 -0.19 -9.41
C GLU A 11 20.13 -1.44 -8.53
N ALA A 12 19.00 -2.05 -8.16
CA ALA A 12 19.01 -3.35 -7.51
C ALA A 12 19.37 -4.44 -8.54
N SER A 13 20.43 -5.18 -8.26
CA SER A 13 20.79 -6.37 -9.05
C SER A 13 19.63 -7.38 -9.00
N GLU A 14 19.34 -8.07 -10.10
CA GLU A 14 18.30 -9.11 -10.15
C GLU A 14 18.46 -10.13 -9.01
N ALA A 15 19.71 -10.48 -8.67
CA ALA A 15 20.01 -11.38 -7.56
C ALA A 15 19.60 -10.83 -6.19
N ASP A 16 19.70 -9.52 -5.99
CA ASP A 16 19.33 -8.84 -4.74
C ASP A 16 17.80 -8.76 -4.60
N VAL A 17 17.10 -8.49 -5.71
CA VAL A 17 15.62 -8.53 -5.76
C VAL A 17 15.11 -9.93 -5.45
N LEU A 18 15.75 -10.97 -5.99
CA LEU A 18 15.38 -12.36 -5.73
C LEU A 18 15.64 -12.78 -4.29
N ASP A 19 16.72 -12.32 -3.66
CA ASP A 19 17.03 -12.58 -2.25
C ASP A 19 16.01 -11.91 -1.32
N GLN A 20 15.65 -10.65 -1.60
CA GLN A 20 14.60 -9.93 -0.86
C GLN A 20 13.24 -10.63 -0.98
N LEU A 21 12.88 -11.12 -2.16
CA LEU A 21 11.62 -11.87 -2.37
C LEU A 21 11.64 -13.21 -1.65
N ALA A 22 12.76 -13.94 -1.68
CA ALA A 22 12.91 -15.22 -1.00
C ALA A 22 12.74 -15.09 0.52
N ALA A 23 13.20 -13.98 1.12
CA ALA A 23 13.01 -13.69 2.54
C ALA A 23 11.54 -13.39 2.92
N VAL A 24 10.70 -13.01 1.95
CA VAL A 24 9.26 -12.73 2.13
C VAL A 24 8.40 -13.94 1.79
N VAL A 25 8.95 -14.97 1.12
CA VAL A 25 8.22 -16.23 0.89
C VAL A 25 7.90 -16.83 2.26
N PRO A 26 6.61 -16.94 2.64
CA PRO A 26 6.22 -17.55 3.89
C PRO A 26 6.72 -19.00 3.95
N ASP A 27 7.18 -19.40 5.12
CA ASP A 27 7.68 -20.75 5.37
C ASP A 27 6.62 -21.80 4.95
N PRO A 28 6.97 -22.81 4.14
CA PRO A 28 6.00 -23.79 3.65
C PRO A 28 5.47 -24.70 4.76
N GLU A 29 6.07 -24.72 5.96
CA GLU A 29 5.52 -25.42 7.13
C GLU A 29 4.53 -24.53 7.92
N ASP A 30 4.41 -23.24 7.57
CA ASP A 30 3.35 -22.31 8.00
C ASP A 30 2.14 -22.43 7.04
N GLU A 31 1.80 -23.67 6.64
CA GLU A 31 0.66 -24.04 5.78
C GLU A 31 -0.70 -23.56 6.31
N ASP A 32 -0.78 -23.26 7.62
CA ASP A 32 -1.96 -22.71 8.28
C ASP A 32 -2.06 -21.16 8.18
N ARG A 33 -1.03 -20.47 7.66
CA ARG A 33 -1.01 -19.01 7.45
C ARG A 33 -1.18 -18.61 6.00
N ILE A 34 -1.76 -19.45 5.15
CA ILE A 34 -2.18 -18.98 3.83
C ILE A 34 -3.26 -17.91 4.06
N PRO A 35 -3.03 -16.63 3.71
CA PRO A 35 -4.09 -15.64 3.81
C PRO A 35 -5.27 -16.14 2.99
N GLY A 36 -6.43 -16.24 3.63
CA GLY A 36 -7.63 -16.77 2.99
C GLY A 36 -7.90 -16.06 1.66
N THR A 37 -8.37 -16.82 0.66
CA THR A 37 -8.74 -16.19 -0.62
C THR A 37 -9.84 -15.15 -0.40
N LEU A 38 -9.93 -14.13 -1.25
CA LEU A 38 -11.03 -13.15 -1.17
C LEU A 38 -12.41 -13.82 -1.24
N ALA A 39 -12.51 -14.99 -1.88
CA ALA A 39 -13.73 -15.80 -1.94
C ALA A 39 -14.08 -16.51 -0.61
N ALA A 40 -13.18 -16.53 0.36
CA ALA A 40 -13.41 -17.06 1.70
C ALA A 40 -14.00 -16.01 2.65
N ALA A 41 -14.14 -14.75 2.22
CA ALA A 41 -14.86 -13.73 2.99
C ALA A 41 -16.35 -14.11 3.11
N GLU A 42 -16.92 -13.96 4.31
CA GLU A 42 -18.32 -14.34 4.59
C GLU A 42 -19.33 -13.54 3.76
N GLU A 43 -19.08 -12.25 3.52
CA GLU A 43 -19.94 -11.40 2.70
C GLU A 43 -19.12 -10.24 2.09
N PRO A 44 -19.42 -9.79 0.84
CA PRO A 44 -18.83 -8.57 0.30
C PRO A 44 -19.32 -7.34 1.07
N VAL A 45 -18.44 -6.35 1.24
CA VAL A 45 -18.80 -5.06 1.84
C VAL A 45 -19.83 -4.34 0.95
N SER A 46 -20.94 -3.92 1.56
CA SER A 46 -21.99 -3.12 0.90
C SER A 46 -21.53 -1.67 0.68
N GLU A 47 -22.07 -1.02 -0.34
CA GLU A 47 -21.86 0.42 -0.57
C GLU A 47 -22.34 1.26 0.62
N ALA A 48 -23.42 0.84 1.29
CA ALA A 48 -23.94 1.50 2.48
C ALA A 48 -22.93 1.46 3.64
N ASP A 49 -22.42 0.28 3.98
CA ASP A 49 -21.39 0.09 5.01
C ASP A 49 -20.10 0.86 4.69
N TRP A 50 -19.76 0.98 3.40
CA TRP A 50 -18.60 1.76 2.97
C TRP A 50 -18.81 3.26 3.18
N LEU A 51 -20.00 3.78 2.88
CA LEU A 51 -20.36 5.19 3.10
C LEU A 51 -20.38 5.55 4.58
N GLU A 52 -20.88 4.67 5.43
CA GLU A 52 -20.91 4.87 6.90
C GLU A 52 -19.52 4.93 7.52
N GLN A 53 -18.51 4.36 6.87
CA GLN A 53 -17.13 4.34 7.34
C GLN A 53 -16.24 5.43 6.72
N GLN A 54 -16.80 6.32 5.90
CA GLN A 54 -16.02 7.43 5.37
C GLN A 54 -15.70 8.44 6.48
N LEU A 55 -14.42 8.54 6.82
CA LEU A 55 -13.86 9.60 7.64
C LEU A 55 -13.16 10.60 6.72
N GLU A 56 -13.47 11.89 6.88
CA GLU A 56 -12.68 12.94 6.26
C GLU A 56 -11.26 12.86 6.82
N VAL A 57 -10.34 12.37 6.01
CA VAL A 57 -8.91 12.43 6.31
C VAL A 57 -8.46 13.83 5.89
N PRO A 58 -8.14 14.74 6.84
CA PRO A 58 -7.57 16.02 6.48
C PRO A 58 -6.25 15.76 5.75
N LEU A 59 -6.20 16.14 4.48
CA LEU A 59 -4.95 16.21 3.75
C LEU A 59 -4.23 17.44 4.30
N ASP A 60 -3.04 17.22 4.88
CA ASP A 60 -2.16 18.32 5.24
C ASP A 60 -1.69 18.97 3.94
N ASP A 61 -2.29 20.11 3.60
CA ASP A 61 -1.96 20.91 2.42
C ASP A 61 -0.70 21.73 2.76
N GLU A 62 0.43 21.04 2.97
CA GLU A 62 1.73 21.69 3.20
C GLU A 62 2.26 22.22 1.87
N ALA A 63 1.67 23.34 1.39
CA ALA A 63 2.35 24.43 0.68
C ALA A 63 1.36 25.50 0.18
N ASP A 64 1.15 26.56 0.98
CA ASP A 64 1.01 27.93 0.43
C ASP A 64 1.61 28.93 1.43
N ASP A 65 2.52 29.76 0.92
CA ASP A 65 3.24 30.89 1.55
C ASP A 65 4.50 30.59 2.41
N GLU A 66 5.57 30.17 1.74
CA GLU A 66 6.76 31.03 1.81
C GLU A 66 6.38 32.36 1.11
N ASP A 67 6.57 33.49 1.80
CA ASP A 67 6.49 34.88 1.32
C ASP A 67 5.22 35.71 1.65
N ALA A 68 5.10 36.11 2.93
CA ALA A 68 4.57 37.42 3.27
C ALA A 68 5.63 38.21 4.06
N GLU A 69 6.48 38.92 3.34
CA GLU A 69 7.27 40.03 3.90
C GLU A 69 6.37 40.96 4.73
N SER A 70 6.64 41.08 6.04
CA SER A 70 6.38 42.27 6.89
C SER A 70 7.15 42.22 8.20
#